data_AF-A0AAU2HCY0-F1
#
_entry.id   AF-A0AAU2HCY0-F1
#
_cell.length_a   1.000
_cell.length_b   1.000
_cell.length_c   1.000
_cell.angle_alpha   90.00
_cell.angle_beta   90.00
_cell.angle_gamma   90.00
#
_symmetry.space_group_name_H-M   'P 1'
#
loop_
_entity.id
_entity.type
_entity.pdbx_description
1 polymer ?
#
loop_
_entity_poly.entity_id
_entity_poly.type
_entity_poly.pdbx_seq_one_letter_code
_entity_poly.pdbx_strand_id
1 'polypeptide(L)'
;MHRPARYSRRLQRLFNTSALISIRSCDKPRRFYDRKRAEDKRHSQGVMALPRRRVNALWALLRDGRRYNPIPPHTGRLILL
;
A
#
# COMPACT_ATOMS: atom_id res chain seq x y z
N MET A 1 -0.40 27.02 13.44
CA MET A 1 -0.08 25.72 12.78
C MET A 1 -1.33 24.84 12.80
N HIS A 2 -2.15 24.88 11.75
CA HIS A 2 -3.43 24.14 11.71
C HIS A 2 -3.15 22.66 11.43
N ARG A 3 -3.66 21.79 12.30
CA ARG A 3 -3.38 20.34 12.25
C ARG A 3 -4.44 19.67 11.40
N PRO A 4 -4.10 19.04 10.26
CA PRO A 4 -5.10 18.35 9.45
C PRO A 4 -5.67 17.16 10.24
N ALA A 5 -6.98 17.17 10.47
CA ALA A 5 -7.71 16.12 11.19
C ALA A 5 -8.14 14.94 10.30
N ARG A 6 -7.79 14.95 9.01
CA ARG A 6 -8.28 13.97 8.02
C ARG A 6 -7.71 12.55 8.18
N TYR A 7 -6.66 12.34 8.99
CA TYR A 7 -6.03 11.02 9.12
C TYR A 7 -5.36 10.81 10.49
N SER A 8 -5.29 9.54 10.91
CA SER A 8 -4.57 9.15 12.11
C SER A 8 -3.05 9.12 11.88
N ARG A 9 -2.31 10.01 12.56
CA ARG A 9 -0.83 10.04 12.49
C ARG A 9 -0.19 8.78 13.07
N ARG A 10 -0.80 8.17 14.08
CA ARG A 10 -0.33 6.91 14.68
C ARG A 10 -0.36 5.81 13.63
N LEU A 11 -1.48 5.68 12.94
CA LEU A 11 -1.66 4.69 11.89
C LEU A 11 -0.72 4.92 10.71
N GLN A 12 -0.58 6.18 10.28
CA GLN A 12 0.36 6.53 9.22
C GLN A 12 1.80 6.16 9.58
N ARG A 13 2.25 6.44 10.81
CA ARG A 13 3.59 6.06 11.28
C ARG A 13 3.79 4.55 11.28
N LEU A 14 2.82 3.80 11.81
CA LEU A 14 2.87 2.32 11.83
C LEU A 14 3.03 1.74 10.42
N PHE A 15 2.21 2.16 9.47
CA PHE A 15 2.31 1.68 8.09
C PHE A 15 3.60 2.11 7.39
N ASN A 16 4.08 3.32 7.65
CA ASN A 16 5.35 3.79 7.11
C ASN A 16 6.53 2.96 7.63
N THR A 17 6.62 2.74 8.94
CA THR A 17 7.68 1.91 9.55
C THR A 17 7.61 0.48 9.03
N SER A 18 6.43 -0.12 9.01
CA SER A 18 6.21 -1.47 8.46
C SER A 18 6.61 -1.58 6.98
N ALA A 19 6.33 -0.54 6.17
CA ALA A 19 6.72 -0.50 4.77
C ALA A 19 8.24 -0.42 4.60
N LEU A 20 8.91 0.45 5.38
CA LEU A 20 10.36 0.59 5.34
C LEU A 20 11.09 -0.68 5.76
N ILE A 21 10.67 -1.34 6.83
CA ILE A 21 11.23 -2.62 7.27
C ILE A 21 11.10 -3.65 6.14
N SER A 22 9.92 -3.74 5.55
CA SER A 22 9.62 -4.73 4.51
C SER A 22 10.35 -4.48 3.19
N ILE A 23 10.62 -3.21 2.83
CA ILE A 23 11.48 -2.88 1.68
C ILE A 23 12.91 -3.40 1.91
N ARG A 24 13.40 -3.39 3.15
CA ARG A 24 14.75 -3.88 3.49
C ARG A 24 14.81 -5.40 3.58
N SER A 25 13.75 -6.04 4.07
CA SER A 25 13.75 -7.47 4.39
C SER A 25 13.19 -8.39 3.31
N CYS A 26 12.51 -7.87 2.27
CA CYS A 26 11.83 -8.69 1.26
C CYS A 26 11.92 -8.11 -0.16
N ASP A 27 12.06 -8.98 -1.16
CA ASP A 27 12.24 -8.55 -2.57
C ASP A 27 10.97 -8.00 -3.23
N LYS A 28 9.80 -8.61 -3.00
CA LYS A 28 8.51 -8.16 -3.59
C LYS A 28 8.20 -6.68 -3.32
N PRO A 29 8.18 -6.19 -2.07
CA PRO A 29 7.95 -4.77 -1.76
C PRO A 29 9.10 -3.87 -2.21
N ARG A 30 10.34 -4.37 -2.23
CA ARG A 30 11.51 -3.65 -2.75
C ARG A 30 11.38 -3.35 -4.25
N ARG A 31 11.09 -4.36 -5.07
CA ARG A 31 10.83 -4.18 -6.52
C ARG A 31 9.72 -3.16 -6.80
N PHE A 32 8.67 -3.16 -5.99
CA PHE A 32 7.60 -2.15 -6.12
C PHE A 32 8.11 -0.74 -5.81
N TYR A 33 8.89 -0.58 -4.74
CA TYR A 33 9.49 0.69 -4.36
C TYR A 33 10.48 1.20 -5.43
N ASP A 34 11.34 0.33 -5.95
CA ASP A 34 12.33 0.68 -6.99
C ASP A 34 11.64 1.10 -8.29
N ARG A 35 10.61 0.36 -8.72
CA ARG A 35 9.77 0.79 -9.86
C ARG A 35 9.15 2.17 -9.61
N LYS A 36 8.65 2.43 -8.39
CA LYS A 36 8.09 3.74 -8.05
C LYS A 36 9.15 4.84 -8.02
N ARG A 37 10.41 4.54 -7.72
CA ARG A 37 11.54 5.48 -7.83
C ARG A 37 11.92 5.77 -9.28
N ALA A 38 11.81 4.78 -10.15
CA ALA A 38 12.06 4.93 -11.60
C ALA A 38 11.00 5.76 -12.34
N GLU A 39 9.78 5.88 -11.80
CA GLU A 39 8.70 6.72 -12.34
C GLU A 39 8.92 8.25 -12.11
N ASP A 40 10.16 8.72 -11.98
CA ASP A 40 10.53 10.12 -11.63
C ASP A 40 9.89 10.68 -10.34
N LYS A 41 9.49 9.79 -9.43
CA LYS A 41 8.88 10.20 -8.16
C LYS A 41 9.94 10.57 -7.15
N ARG A 42 9.67 11.65 -6.39
CA ARG A 42 10.47 12.03 -5.22
C ARG A 42 10.57 10.81 -4.28
N HIS A 43 11.71 10.63 -3.64
CA HIS A 43 11.94 9.53 -2.69
C HIS A 43 10.78 9.38 -1.68
N SER A 44 10.31 10.52 -1.14
CA SER A 44 9.16 10.58 -0.23
C SER A 44 7.86 10.02 -0.83
N GLN A 45 7.61 10.24 -2.12
CA GLN A 45 6.45 9.69 -2.83
C GLN A 45 6.58 8.18 -3.04
N GLY A 46 7.79 7.70 -3.38
CA GLY A 46 8.09 6.27 -3.49
C GLY A 46 7.88 5.53 -2.17
N VAL A 47 8.41 6.09 -1.08
CA VAL A 47 8.22 5.54 0.28
C VAL A 47 6.74 5.55 0.68
N MET A 48 5.99 6.62 0.37
CA MET A 48 4.56 6.73 0.72
C MET A 48 3.64 5.86 -0.15
N ALA A 49 4.07 5.45 -1.34
CA ALA A 49 3.26 4.63 -2.24
C ALA A 49 2.99 3.23 -1.66
N LEU A 50 3.96 2.63 -0.97
CA LEU A 50 3.83 1.28 -0.41
C LEU A 50 2.87 1.21 0.80
N PRO A 51 2.94 2.09 1.81
CA PRO A 51 1.94 2.23 2.87
C PRO A 51 0.53 2.43 2.32
N ARG A 52 0.36 3.30 1.32
CA ARG A 52 -0.95 3.54 0.68
C ARG A 52 -1.51 2.28 0.02
N ARG A 53 -0.66 1.53 -0.68
CA ARG A 53 -1.05 0.24 -1.27
C ARG A 53 -1.50 -0.77 -0.21
N ARG A 54 -0.84 -0.82 0.96
CA ARG A 54 -1.22 -1.70 2.07
C ARG A 54 -2.56 -1.32 2.69
N VAL A 55 -2.79 -0.02 2.91
CA VAL A 55 -4.06 0.48 3.43
C VAL A 55 -5.20 0.16 2.46
N ASN A 56 -4.99 0.35 1.15
CA ASN A 56 -5.99 0.01 0.14
C ASN A 56 -6.31 -1.49 0.12
N ALA A 57 -5.29 -2.35 0.24
CA ALA A 57 -5.49 -3.79 0.33
C ALA A 57 -6.26 -4.18 1.59
N LEU A 58 -5.89 -3.63 2.75
CA LEU A 58 -6.60 -3.86 4.01
C LEU A 58 -8.07 -3.42 3.92
N TRP A 59 -8.32 -2.22 3.36
CA TRP A 59 -9.67 -1.73 3.15
C TRP A 59 -10.48 -2.65 2.23
N ALA A 60 -9.91 -3.12 1.12
CA ALA A 60 -10.58 -4.06 0.22
C ALA A 60 -10.90 -5.39 0.91
N LEU A 61 -9.97 -5.95 1.70
CA LEU A 61 -10.19 -7.18 2.46
C LEU A 61 -11.32 -7.03 3.49
N LEU A 62 -11.33 -5.92 4.22
CA LEU A 62 -12.38 -5.62 5.19
C LEU A 62 -13.73 -5.40 4.52
N ARG A 63 -13.77 -4.69 3.39
CA ARG A 63 -14.99 -4.44 2.61
C ARG A 63 -15.57 -5.73 2.05
N ASP A 64 -14.73 -6.61 1.52
CA ASP A 64 -15.16 -7.85 0.86
C ASP A 64 -15.34 -9.01 1.87
N GLY A 65 -15.01 -8.82 3.14
CA GLY A 65 -15.08 -9.86 4.18
C GLY A 65 -14.11 -11.02 3.94
N ARG A 66 -13.00 -10.79 3.22
CA ARG A 66 -12.08 -11.83 2.76
C ARG A 66 -10.75 -11.79 3.50
N ARG A 67 -10.11 -12.97 3.63
CA ARG A 67 -8.75 -13.09 4.14
C ARG A 67 -7.74 -12.73 3.05
N TYR A 68 -6.56 -12.25 3.46
CA TYR A 68 -5.48 -11.97 2.52
C TYR A 68 -5.07 -13.25 1.78
N ASN A 69 -5.11 -13.20 0.45
CA ASN A 69 -4.58 -14.23 -0.42
C ASN A 69 -3.44 -13.62 -1.25
N PRO A 70 -2.22 -14.21 -1.25
CA PRO A 70 -1.12 -13.72 -2.09
C PRO A 70 -1.41 -13.86 -3.59
N ILE A 71 -2.32 -14.75 -3.97
CA ILE A 71 -2.84 -14.87 -5.32
C ILE A 71 -3.87 -13.75 -5.49
N PRO A 72 -3.68 -12.81 -6.43
CA PRO A 72 -4.68 -11.79 -6.70
C PRO A 72 -6.01 -12.48 -6.97
N PRO A 73 -7.14 -11.99 -6.42
CA PRO A 73 -8.43 -12.57 -6.73
C PRO A 73 -8.60 -12.57 -8.24
N HIS A 74 -9.02 -13.70 -8.82
CA HIS A 74 -9.50 -13.73 -10.19
C HIS A 74 -10.61 -12.71 -10.24
N THR A 75 -10.30 -11.51 -10.72
CA THR A 75 -11.30 -10.49 -10.96
C THR A 75 -11.98 -10.96 -12.23
N GLY A 76 -12.85 -11.97 -12.08
CA GLY A 76 -13.88 -12.29 -13.04
C GLY A 76 -14.77 -11.07 -13.12
N ARG A 77 -14.32 -10.09 -13.91
CA ARG A 77 -15.18 -9.02 -14.36
C ARG A 77 -16.18 -9.73 -15.27
N LEU A 78 -17.35 -9.99 -14.70
CA LEU A 78 -18.59 -10.18 -15.45
C LEU A 78 -18.69 -8.99 -16.40
N ILE A 79 -18.19 -9.17 -17.62
CA ILE A 79 -18.61 -8.42 -18.80
C ILE A 79 -19.53 -9.39 -19.55
N LEU A 80 -20.68 -9.65 -18.94
CA LEU A 80 -21.88 -10.10 -19.63
C LEU A 80 -22.96 -9.13 -19.16
N LEU A 81 -23.14 -8.10 -19.97
CA LEU A 81 -24.37 -7.42 -20.39
C LEU A 81 -23.95 -6.21 -21.22
#